data_AF-A0A3A6PTE0-F1
#
_entry.id   AF-A0A3A6PTE0-F1
#
_cell.length_a   1.000
_cell.length_b   1.000
_cell.length_c   1.000
_cell.angle_alpha   90.00
_cell.angle_beta   90.00
_cell.angle_gamma   90.00
#
_symmetry.space_group_name_H-M   'P 1'
#
loop_
_entity.id
_entity.type
_entity.pdbx_description
1 polymer ?
#
loop_
_entity_poly.entity_id
_entity_poly.type
_entity_poly.pdbx_seq_one_letter_code
_entity_poly.pdbx_strand_id
1 'polypeptide(L)'
;MSSGRLRTLLGVPVTAARWWRRTTTAPPTEQYLLLVALPAVLSLGWVLGIGDGLGFSLAADSLFADRRTLLTAFTANYVHVSGRHLVDNLLNFWVTLFGLYPLVAIAGWEQQFRRLTVGYLLGVPFCIAWVTLATLGQVTNQLSVGFSGIVAAFLGLVPVMLVAAGSEVTDGEIDPAWSVVPFTGSLAVVFAAPSVWYFPVQPLIALGCLATGVLAGGLLWWLKPPAGVVATARSLSPDRLLAFLIGTTVFVFGVVGALVLVPRGTNVWGHLTGYVAGFLLPYLGYVIGPALRSNR
;
A
#
# COMPACT_ATOMS: atom_id res chain seq x y z
N MET A 1 -31.07 -16.00 -18.24
CA MET A 1 -30.86 -14.64 -17.70
C MET A 1 -31.63 -13.65 -18.57
N SER A 2 -32.44 -12.74 -18.01
CA SER A 2 -33.18 -11.76 -18.83
C SER A 2 -32.22 -10.76 -19.49
N SER A 3 -32.54 -10.33 -20.70
CA SER A 3 -31.75 -9.36 -21.50
C SER A 3 -31.42 -8.07 -20.74
N GLY A 4 -32.29 -7.66 -19.81
CA GLY A 4 -32.06 -6.52 -18.91
C GLY A 4 -30.89 -6.72 -17.94
N ARG A 5 -30.77 -7.89 -17.30
CA ARG A 5 -29.67 -8.17 -16.35
C ARG A 5 -28.30 -8.22 -17.03
N LEU A 6 -28.25 -8.74 -18.26
CA LEU A 6 -27.02 -8.77 -19.06
C LEU A 6 -26.56 -7.35 -19.42
N ARG A 7 -27.49 -6.48 -19.83
CA ARG A 7 -27.21 -5.08 -20.17
C ARG A 7 -26.73 -4.28 -18.94
N THR A 8 -27.29 -4.54 -17.76
CA THR A 8 -26.82 -3.93 -16.50
C THR A 8 -25.40 -4.38 -16.16
N LEU A 9 -25.09 -5.68 -16.25
CA LEU A 9 -23.75 -6.21 -15.96
C LEU A 9 -22.69 -5.66 -16.91
N LEU A 10 -23.00 -5.57 -18.20
CA LEU A 10 -22.11 -4.98 -19.20
C LEU A 10 -21.91 -3.46 -19.00
N GLY A 11 -22.83 -2.78 -18.31
CA GLY A 11 -22.74 -1.36 -17.98
C GLY A 11 -21.90 -1.04 -16.73
N VAL A 12 -21.59 -2.03 -15.89
CA VAL A 12 -20.83 -1.83 -14.64
C VAL A 12 -19.45 -1.22 -14.89
N PRO A 13 -18.63 -1.71 -15.84
CA PRO A 13 -17.29 -1.13 -16.08
C PRO A 13 -17.35 0.34 -16.49
N VAL A 14 -18.31 0.70 -17.35
CA VAL A 14 -18.51 2.10 -17.78
C VAL A 14 -18.95 2.97 -16.62
N THR A 15 -19.85 2.45 -15.77
CA THR A 15 -20.33 3.15 -14.57
C THR A 15 -19.20 3.39 -13.58
N ALA A 16 -18.40 2.36 -13.31
CA ALA A 16 -17.24 2.43 -12.43
C ALA A 16 -16.18 3.42 -12.97
N ALA A 17 -15.88 3.38 -14.27
CA ALA A 17 -14.94 4.32 -14.89
C ALA A 17 -15.44 5.77 -14.82
N ARG A 18 -16.74 6.01 -15.05
CA ARG A 18 -17.33 7.35 -14.92
C ARG A 18 -17.34 7.84 -13.48
N TRP A 19 -17.58 6.95 -12.51
CA TRP A 19 -17.47 7.27 -11.09
C TRP A 19 -16.04 7.64 -10.74
N TRP A 20 -15.08 6.80 -11.08
CA TRP A 20 -13.69 7.02 -10.75
C TRP A 20 -13.16 8.33 -11.35
N ARG A 21 -13.50 8.64 -12.61
CA ARG A 21 -13.11 9.90 -13.27
C ARG A 21 -13.66 11.16 -12.60
N ARG A 22 -14.86 11.11 -12.02
CA ARG A 22 -15.47 12.28 -11.35
C ARG A 22 -15.04 12.40 -9.88
N THR A 23 -14.55 11.33 -9.28
CA THR A 23 -14.09 11.30 -7.88
C THR A 23 -12.58 11.42 -7.74
N THR A 24 -11.82 11.42 -8.84
CA THR A 24 -10.38 11.71 -8.85
C THR A 24 -10.07 13.08 -9.45
N THR A 25 -9.07 13.74 -8.88
CA THR A 25 -8.50 15.01 -9.35
C THR A 25 -7.15 14.82 -10.05
N ALA A 26 -6.69 13.57 -10.19
CA ALA A 26 -5.37 13.28 -10.76
C ALA A 26 -5.26 13.76 -12.21
N PRO A 27 -4.20 14.50 -12.58
CA PRO A 27 -4.04 14.98 -13.93
C PRO A 27 -3.86 13.80 -14.91
N PRO A 28 -4.28 13.95 -16.19
CA PRO A 28 -4.18 12.87 -17.18
C PRO A 28 -2.77 12.29 -17.35
N THR A 29 -1.74 13.13 -17.18
CA THR A 29 -0.34 12.71 -17.25
C THR A 29 0.03 11.73 -16.14
N GLU A 30 -0.40 11.99 -14.91
CA GLU A 30 -0.18 11.10 -13.76
C GLU A 30 -0.93 9.77 -13.94
N GLN A 31 -2.18 9.83 -14.40
CA GLN A 31 -2.97 8.65 -14.72
C GLN A 31 -2.29 7.82 -15.82
N TYR A 32 -1.80 8.46 -16.88
CA TYR A 32 -1.08 7.76 -17.95
C TYR A 32 0.20 7.10 -17.44
N LEU A 33 1.02 7.84 -16.67
CA LEU A 33 2.29 7.33 -16.16
C LEU A 33 2.09 6.11 -15.26
N LEU A 34 1.14 6.18 -14.32
CA LEU A 34 0.93 5.11 -13.34
C LEU A 34 0.03 3.99 -13.84
N LEU A 35 -1.08 4.28 -14.51
CA LEU A 35 -2.04 3.24 -14.90
C LEU A 35 -1.70 2.58 -16.23
N VAL A 36 -0.88 3.23 -17.07
CA VAL A 36 -0.56 2.74 -18.42
C VAL A 36 0.93 2.53 -18.61
N ALA A 37 1.75 3.58 -18.52
CA ALA A 37 3.16 3.51 -18.89
C ALA A 37 3.96 2.55 -18.00
N LEU A 38 3.79 2.65 -16.67
CA LEU A 38 4.48 1.77 -15.73
C LEU A 38 4.07 0.29 -15.93
N PRO A 39 2.78 -0.09 -15.95
CA PRO A 39 2.36 -1.44 -16.32
C PRO A 39 2.86 -1.92 -17.69
N ALA A 40 2.90 -1.03 -18.68
CA ALA A 40 3.41 -1.35 -20.01
C ALA A 40 4.92 -1.63 -19.98
N VAL A 41 5.72 -0.87 -19.22
CA VAL A 41 7.15 -1.13 -19.04
C VAL A 41 7.38 -2.47 -18.36
N LEU A 42 6.64 -2.78 -17.29
CA LEU A 42 6.72 -4.07 -16.60
C LEU A 42 6.36 -5.23 -17.55
N SER A 43 5.30 -5.06 -18.35
CA SER A 43 4.83 -6.07 -19.31
C SER A 43 5.81 -6.27 -20.45
N LEU A 44 6.33 -5.17 -21.01
CA LEU A 44 7.30 -5.21 -22.09
C LEU A 44 8.61 -5.83 -21.62
N GLY A 45 9.08 -5.48 -20.42
CA GLY A 45 10.27 -6.07 -19.81
C GLY A 45 10.15 -7.59 -19.64
N TRP A 46 8.96 -8.07 -19.28
CA TRP A 46 8.68 -9.51 -19.19
C TRP A 46 8.61 -10.18 -20.57
N VAL A 47 7.86 -9.63 -21.52
CA VAL A 47 7.71 -10.19 -22.89
C VAL A 47 9.05 -10.25 -23.62
N LEU A 48 9.91 -9.25 -23.43
CA LEU A 48 11.23 -9.19 -24.07
C LEU A 48 12.31 -10.00 -23.34
N GLY A 49 12.01 -10.63 -22.21
CA GLY A 49 12.99 -11.42 -21.45
C GLY A 49 14.12 -10.59 -20.83
N ILE A 50 13.91 -9.28 -20.62
CA ILE A 50 14.94 -8.36 -20.09
C ILE A 50 15.32 -8.72 -18.64
N GLY A 51 14.47 -9.48 -17.94
CA GLY A 51 14.65 -9.82 -16.52
C GLY A 51 15.74 -10.83 -16.19
N ASP A 52 16.33 -11.50 -17.19
CA ASP A 52 17.36 -12.52 -16.97
C ASP A 52 18.61 -11.91 -16.32
N GLY A 53 18.92 -12.36 -15.09
CA GLY A 53 20.08 -11.87 -14.33
C GLY A 53 19.87 -10.54 -13.59
N LEU A 54 18.66 -9.97 -13.61
CA LEU A 54 18.28 -8.75 -12.89
C LEU A 54 17.61 -9.01 -11.53
N GLY A 55 17.47 -10.28 -11.13
CA GLY A 55 16.98 -10.66 -9.81
C GLY A 55 18.01 -10.44 -8.70
N PHE A 56 17.52 -10.19 -7.48
CA PHE A 56 18.38 -9.94 -6.33
C PHE A 56 18.72 -11.25 -5.63
N SER A 57 20.02 -11.57 -5.55
CA SER A 57 20.49 -12.78 -4.87
C SER A 57 20.54 -12.57 -3.37
N LEU A 58 19.87 -13.46 -2.63
CA LEU A 58 19.91 -13.47 -1.17
C LEU A 58 21.20 -14.06 -0.60
N ALA A 59 22.11 -14.54 -1.44
CA ALA A 59 23.46 -14.93 -1.05
C ALA A 59 24.44 -13.74 -0.97
N ALA A 60 24.00 -12.52 -1.27
CA ALA A 60 24.86 -11.34 -1.23
C ALA A 60 25.24 -10.97 0.22
N ASP A 61 26.50 -10.61 0.45
CA ASP A 61 26.99 -10.21 1.79
C ASP A 61 26.32 -8.91 2.28
N SER A 62 26.06 -7.98 1.37
CA SER A 62 25.37 -6.72 1.64
C SER A 62 24.84 -6.08 0.35
N LEU A 63 23.96 -5.08 0.47
CA LEU A 63 23.49 -4.30 -0.69
C LEU A 63 24.60 -3.55 -1.43
N PHE A 64 25.69 -3.24 -0.73
CA PHE A 64 26.80 -2.45 -1.25
C PHE A 64 28.04 -3.31 -1.55
N ALA A 65 27.89 -4.63 -1.60
CA ALA A 65 28.98 -5.55 -1.92
C ALA A 65 29.63 -5.18 -3.27
N ASP A 66 28.80 -4.84 -4.26
CA ASP A 66 29.25 -4.37 -5.56
C ASP A 66 28.13 -3.61 -6.32
N ARG A 67 28.50 -3.00 -7.45
CA ARG A 67 27.57 -2.21 -8.29
C ARG A 67 26.43 -3.04 -8.87
N ARG A 68 26.66 -4.31 -9.22
CA ARG A 68 25.64 -5.21 -9.75
C ARG A 68 24.66 -5.58 -8.66
N THR A 69 25.12 -5.85 -7.44
CA THR A 69 24.26 -6.14 -6.29
C THR A 69 23.36 -4.95 -5.94
N LEU A 70 23.88 -3.72 -5.98
CA LEU A 70 23.07 -2.52 -5.80
C LEU A 70 22.04 -2.33 -6.93
N LEU A 71 22.44 -2.60 -8.18
CA LEU A 71 21.53 -2.55 -9.31
C LEU A 71 20.41 -3.59 -9.18
N THR A 72 20.73 -4.84 -8.85
CA THR A 72 19.75 -5.91 -8.71
C THR A 72 18.83 -5.71 -7.51
N ALA A 73 19.32 -5.09 -6.42
CA ALA A 73 18.48 -4.66 -5.30
C ALA A 73 17.34 -3.72 -5.75
N PHE A 74 17.61 -2.87 -6.74
CA PHE A 74 16.59 -2.03 -7.37
C PHE A 74 15.76 -2.80 -8.40
N THR A 75 16.40 -3.36 -9.43
CA THR A 75 15.71 -3.94 -10.60
C THR A 75 14.91 -5.20 -10.28
N ALA A 76 15.26 -5.93 -9.22
CA ALA A 76 14.50 -7.09 -8.75
C ALA A 76 13.02 -6.79 -8.53
N ASN A 77 12.70 -5.56 -8.10
CA ASN A 77 11.32 -5.14 -7.86
C ASN A 77 10.52 -4.92 -9.16
N TYR A 78 11.16 -4.95 -10.33
CA TYR A 78 10.54 -4.68 -11.63
C TYR A 78 10.51 -5.90 -12.55
N VAL A 79 11.13 -7.01 -12.14
CA VAL A 79 11.19 -8.26 -12.91
C VAL A 79 10.32 -9.33 -12.27
N HIS A 80 9.85 -10.29 -13.07
CA HIS A 80 8.84 -11.26 -12.65
C HIS A 80 9.21 -12.67 -13.11
N VAL A 81 9.09 -13.64 -12.20
CA VAL A 81 9.37 -15.07 -12.50
C VAL A 81 8.39 -15.72 -13.48
N SER A 82 7.19 -15.16 -13.64
CA SER A 82 6.17 -15.71 -14.54
C SER A 82 5.16 -14.64 -14.96
N GLY A 83 4.48 -14.88 -16.09
CA GLY A 83 3.41 -14.00 -16.56
C GLY A 83 2.24 -13.92 -15.59
N ARG A 84 1.91 -15.02 -14.90
CA ARG A 84 0.89 -15.02 -13.84
C ARG A 84 1.29 -14.10 -12.69
N HIS A 85 2.54 -14.18 -12.22
CA HIS A 85 3.04 -13.30 -11.16
C HIS A 85 2.99 -11.82 -11.57
N LEU A 86 3.31 -11.51 -12.83
CA LEU A 86 3.16 -10.15 -13.37
C LEU A 86 1.68 -9.70 -13.35
N VAL A 87 0.77 -10.51 -13.89
CA VAL A 87 -0.66 -10.17 -13.95
C VAL A 87 -1.24 -9.95 -12.55
N ASP A 88 -0.89 -10.81 -11.59
CA ASP A 88 -1.33 -10.67 -10.19
C ASP A 88 -0.84 -9.34 -9.59
N ASN A 89 0.41 -8.95 -9.86
CA ASN A 89 0.95 -7.66 -9.40
C ASN A 89 0.27 -6.45 -10.06
N LEU A 90 0.05 -6.49 -11.37
CA LEU A 90 -0.62 -5.40 -12.09
C LEU A 90 -2.07 -5.24 -11.65
N LEU A 91 -2.79 -6.34 -11.47
CA LEU A 91 -4.17 -6.32 -10.98
C LEU A 91 -4.25 -5.71 -9.58
N ASN A 92 -3.42 -6.18 -8.66
CA ASN A 92 -3.36 -5.63 -7.30
C ASN A 92 -2.99 -4.14 -7.33
N PHE A 93 -2.02 -3.75 -8.16
CA PHE A 93 -1.63 -2.35 -8.32
C PHE A 93 -2.79 -1.47 -8.80
N TRP A 94 -3.51 -1.88 -9.84
CA TRP A 94 -4.67 -1.14 -10.33
C TRP A 94 -5.80 -1.09 -9.32
N VAL A 95 -6.11 -2.19 -8.62
CA VAL A 95 -7.14 -2.23 -7.58
C VAL A 95 -6.78 -1.30 -6.42
N THR A 96 -5.52 -1.31 -5.98
CA THR A 96 -5.03 -0.40 -4.93
C THR A 96 -5.17 1.06 -5.37
N LEU A 97 -4.70 1.41 -6.57
CA LEU A 97 -4.83 2.77 -7.09
C LEU A 97 -6.29 3.18 -7.31
N PHE A 98 -7.16 2.25 -7.73
CA PHE A 98 -8.58 2.52 -7.91
C PHE A 98 -9.25 2.99 -6.60
N GLY A 99 -8.88 2.39 -5.46
CA GLY A 99 -9.33 2.84 -4.15
C GLY A 99 -8.61 4.09 -3.64
N LEU A 100 -7.33 4.24 -3.98
CA LEU A 100 -6.49 5.30 -3.43
C LEU A 100 -6.75 6.68 -4.05
N TYR A 101 -6.89 6.76 -5.37
CA TYR A 101 -7.05 8.03 -6.08
C TYR A 101 -8.25 8.87 -5.62
N PRO A 102 -9.46 8.29 -5.42
CA PRO A 102 -10.58 9.03 -4.85
C PRO A 102 -10.31 9.55 -3.43
N LEU A 103 -9.60 8.77 -2.59
CA LEU A 103 -9.24 9.22 -1.24
C LEU A 103 -8.23 10.36 -1.27
N VAL A 104 -7.23 10.30 -2.16
CA VAL A 104 -6.25 11.38 -2.37
C VAL A 104 -6.95 12.67 -2.79
N ALA A 105 -7.93 12.57 -3.70
CA ALA A 105 -8.71 13.71 -4.16
C ALA A 105 -9.61 14.29 -3.06
N ILE A 106 -10.25 13.43 -2.26
CA ILE A 106 -11.05 13.87 -1.11
C ILE A 106 -10.15 14.55 -0.07
N ALA A 107 -8.95 14.04 0.18
CA ALA A 107 -8.01 14.61 1.14
C ALA A 107 -7.30 15.88 0.65
N GLY A 108 -7.34 16.20 -0.66
CA GLY A 108 -6.54 17.29 -1.24
C GLY A 108 -5.04 17.04 -1.17
N TRP A 109 -4.60 15.78 -1.23
CA TRP A 109 -3.20 15.36 -1.03
C TRP A 109 -2.48 15.01 -2.34
N GLU A 110 -2.87 15.59 -3.47
CA GLU A 110 -2.33 15.22 -4.79
C GLU A 110 -0.81 15.47 -4.89
N GLN A 111 -0.32 16.57 -4.30
CA GLN A 111 1.11 16.86 -4.31
C GLN A 111 1.91 15.88 -3.44
N GLN A 112 1.37 15.54 -2.27
CA GLN A 112 1.94 14.59 -1.33
C GLN A 112 1.99 13.20 -1.98
N PHE A 113 0.88 12.77 -2.61
CA PHE A 113 0.78 11.51 -3.34
C PHE A 113 1.85 11.39 -4.43
N ARG A 114 2.09 12.44 -5.22
CA ARG A 114 3.17 12.45 -6.23
C ARG A 114 4.55 12.25 -5.62
N ARG A 115 4.86 12.95 -4.52
CA ARG A 115 6.16 12.81 -3.83
C ARG A 115 6.33 11.42 -3.23
N LEU A 116 5.28 10.89 -2.62
CA LEU A 116 5.26 9.54 -2.04
C LEU A 116 5.43 8.47 -3.12
N THR A 117 4.74 8.61 -4.25
CA THR A 117 4.87 7.73 -5.42
C THR A 117 6.32 7.65 -5.89
N VAL A 118 7.02 8.79 -6.01
CA VAL A 118 8.45 8.80 -6.37
C VAL A 118 9.28 8.06 -5.32
N GLY A 119 9.02 8.29 -4.03
CA GLY A 119 9.68 7.56 -2.95
C GLY A 119 9.42 6.04 -2.99
N TYR A 120 8.21 5.62 -3.33
CA TYR A 120 7.83 4.20 -3.41
C TYR A 120 8.44 3.51 -4.62
N LEU A 121 8.55 4.19 -5.76
CA LEU A 121 9.16 3.63 -6.96
C LEU A 121 10.69 3.64 -6.87
N LEU A 122 11.30 4.66 -6.27
CA LEU A 122 12.76 4.84 -6.34
C LEU A 122 13.49 4.45 -5.05
N GLY A 123 12.91 4.71 -3.88
CA GLY A 123 13.56 4.49 -2.58
C GLY A 123 13.21 3.16 -1.93
N VAL A 124 11.92 2.85 -1.86
CA VAL A 124 11.41 1.62 -1.20
C VAL A 124 12.02 0.31 -1.73
N PRO A 125 12.39 0.15 -3.04
CA PRO A 125 13.10 -1.03 -3.52
C PRO A 125 14.33 -1.40 -2.69
N PHE A 126 15.12 -0.41 -2.25
CA PHE A 126 16.32 -0.64 -1.44
C PHE A 126 15.99 -1.09 -0.02
N CYS A 127 14.93 -0.53 0.58
CA CYS A 127 14.44 -0.98 1.88
C CYS A 127 13.97 -2.44 1.81
N ILE A 128 13.21 -2.79 0.77
CA ILE A 128 12.74 -4.16 0.52
C ILE A 128 13.93 -5.12 0.40
N ALA A 129 14.92 -4.77 -0.42
CA ALA A 129 16.11 -5.59 -0.61
C ALA A 129 16.90 -5.76 0.70
N TRP A 130 17.10 -4.67 1.46
CA TRP A 130 17.77 -4.70 2.77
C TRP A 130 17.09 -5.68 3.72
N VAL A 131 15.79 -5.50 3.96
CA VAL A 131 15.07 -6.30 4.96
C VAL A 131 14.94 -7.75 4.50
N THR A 132 14.75 -7.99 3.20
CA THR A 132 14.73 -9.36 2.68
C THR A 132 16.08 -10.03 2.89
N LEU A 133 17.20 -9.34 2.62
CA LEU A 133 18.54 -9.89 2.85
C LEU A 133 18.78 -10.17 4.34
N ALA A 134 18.44 -9.22 5.21
CA ALA A 134 18.64 -9.34 6.65
C ALA A 134 17.82 -10.47 7.29
N THR A 135 16.63 -10.76 6.76
CA THR A 135 15.75 -11.81 7.29
C THR A 135 15.95 -13.15 6.60
N LEU A 136 16.06 -13.18 5.28
CA LEU A 136 16.07 -14.43 4.50
C LEU A 136 17.44 -14.81 3.94
N GLY A 137 18.42 -13.90 3.90
CA GLY A 137 19.73 -14.17 3.29
C GLY A 137 20.54 -15.27 3.99
N GLN A 138 20.30 -15.48 5.29
CA GLN A 138 20.91 -16.59 6.04
C GLN A 138 20.10 -17.91 5.96
N VAL A 139 18.92 -17.86 5.35
CA VAL A 139 17.96 -18.98 5.29
C VAL A 139 17.86 -19.56 3.89
N THR A 140 18.03 -18.73 2.85
CA THR A 140 17.86 -19.13 1.45
C THR A 140 18.71 -18.29 0.52
N ASN A 141 19.17 -18.92 -0.57
CA ASN A 141 19.91 -18.26 -1.67
C ASN A 141 19.01 -17.98 -2.88
N GLN A 142 17.69 -18.11 -2.74
CA GLN A 142 16.76 -17.86 -3.83
C GLN A 142 16.78 -16.38 -4.27
N LEU A 143 16.42 -16.16 -5.53
CA LEU A 143 16.28 -14.80 -6.06
C LEU A 143 15.00 -14.17 -5.51
N SER A 144 15.13 -12.97 -4.96
CA SER A 144 13.99 -12.10 -4.64
C SER A 144 13.65 -11.27 -5.87
N VAL A 145 12.41 -11.36 -6.35
CA VAL A 145 11.90 -10.58 -7.48
C VAL A 145 10.40 -10.29 -7.34
N GLY A 146 9.95 -9.19 -7.94
CA GLY A 146 8.53 -8.84 -8.08
C GLY A 146 8.17 -7.44 -7.62
N PHE A 147 7.13 -6.88 -8.24
CA PHE A 147 6.62 -5.54 -7.96
C PHE A 147 5.71 -5.47 -6.72
N SER A 148 5.36 -6.61 -6.15
CA SER A 148 4.42 -6.74 -5.04
C SER A 148 4.81 -5.96 -3.78
N GLY A 149 6.10 -5.81 -3.48
CA GLY A 149 6.56 -4.97 -2.36
C GLY A 149 6.25 -3.48 -2.59
N ILE A 150 6.38 -2.99 -3.82
CA ILE A 150 5.98 -1.62 -4.17
C ILE A 150 4.46 -1.48 -4.10
N VAL A 151 3.70 -2.47 -4.60
CA VAL A 151 2.23 -2.49 -4.45
C VAL A 151 1.83 -2.44 -2.98
N ALA A 152 2.52 -3.19 -2.12
CA ALA A 152 2.30 -3.17 -0.68
C ALA A 152 2.60 -1.79 -0.07
N ALA A 153 3.54 -1.02 -0.62
CA ALA A 153 3.76 0.37 -0.20
C ALA A 153 2.58 1.29 -0.54
N PHE A 154 1.95 1.13 -1.71
CA PHE A 154 0.70 1.83 -2.00
C PHE A 154 -0.45 1.37 -1.08
N LEU A 155 -0.50 0.08 -0.72
CA LEU A 155 -1.45 -0.44 0.25
C LEU A 155 -1.23 0.16 1.66
N GLY A 156 0.02 0.34 2.09
CA GLY A 156 0.40 0.98 3.36
C GLY A 156 0.00 2.45 3.45
N LEU A 157 -0.13 3.12 2.32
CA LEU A 157 -0.63 4.50 2.23
C LEU A 157 -2.15 4.60 2.41
N VAL A 158 -2.92 3.54 2.09
CA VAL A 158 -4.40 3.54 2.18
C VAL A 158 -4.93 3.95 3.55
N PRO A 159 -4.47 3.39 4.71
CA PRO A 159 -4.98 3.82 6.02
C PRO A 159 -4.72 5.30 6.30
N VAL A 160 -3.61 5.86 5.81
CA VAL A 160 -3.34 7.31 5.95
C VAL A 160 -4.30 8.12 5.09
N MET A 161 -4.54 7.71 3.85
CA MET A 161 -5.48 8.42 2.97
C MET A 161 -6.94 8.28 3.43
N LEU A 162 -7.33 7.15 4.02
CA LEU A 162 -8.65 6.97 4.61
C LEU A 162 -8.89 7.99 5.73
N VAL A 163 -7.93 8.14 6.65
CA VAL A 163 -8.10 9.07 7.77
C VAL A 163 -7.89 10.51 7.34
N ALA A 164 -6.96 10.81 6.41
CA ALA A 164 -6.79 12.15 5.87
C ALA A 164 -8.04 12.63 5.09
N ALA A 165 -8.64 11.77 4.27
CA ALA A 165 -9.91 12.05 3.62
C ALA A 165 -11.04 12.22 4.65
N GLY A 166 -11.04 11.40 5.71
CA GLY A 166 -11.96 11.52 6.84
C GLY A 166 -11.83 12.86 7.56
N SER A 167 -10.59 13.31 7.76
CA SER A 167 -10.26 14.62 8.33
C SER A 167 -10.86 15.73 7.49
N GLU A 168 -10.62 15.71 6.17
CA GLU A 168 -11.14 16.76 5.27
C GLU A 168 -12.68 16.80 5.26
N VAL A 169 -13.37 15.66 5.20
CA VAL A 169 -14.84 15.68 5.18
C VAL A 169 -15.48 16.00 6.53
N THR A 170 -14.70 15.96 7.61
CA THR A 170 -15.13 16.31 8.97
C THR A 170 -14.57 17.66 9.43
N ASP A 171 -14.06 18.48 8.51
CA ASP A 171 -13.46 19.78 8.82
C ASP A 171 -12.36 19.70 9.91
N GLY A 172 -11.56 18.63 9.87
CA GLY A 172 -10.45 18.37 10.79
C GLY A 172 -10.88 17.77 12.13
N GLU A 173 -12.13 17.37 12.32
CA GLU A 173 -12.58 16.71 13.55
C GLU A 173 -11.81 15.41 13.80
N ILE A 174 -11.68 14.56 12.78
CA ILE A 174 -10.81 13.39 12.82
C ILE A 174 -9.36 13.83 12.54
N ASP A 175 -8.47 13.64 13.52
CA ASP A 175 -7.04 13.84 13.32
C ASP A 175 -6.44 12.75 12.40
N PRO A 176 -5.70 13.08 11.33
CA PRO A 176 -4.97 12.11 10.51
C PRO A 176 -4.07 11.13 11.30
N ALA A 177 -3.66 11.48 12.53
CA ALA A 177 -2.96 10.61 13.46
C ALA A 177 -3.72 9.32 13.78
N TRP A 178 -5.06 9.32 13.68
CA TRP A 178 -5.87 8.11 13.83
C TRP A 178 -5.49 6.99 12.87
N SER A 179 -4.80 7.28 11.76
CA SER A 179 -4.31 6.27 10.81
C SER A 179 -3.35 5.24 11.43
N VAL A 180 -2.70 5.58 12.57
CA VAL A 180 -1.87 4.63 13.31
C VAL A 180 -2.66 3.44 13.86
N VAL A 181 -3.94 3.64 14.21
CA VAL A 181 -4.78 2.60 14.82
C VAL A 181 -5.09 1.46 13.85
N PRO A 182 -5.68 1.70 12.65
CA PRO A 182 -5.89 0.62 11.69
C PRO A 182 -4.56 0.03 11.19
N PHE A 183 -3.49 0.83 11.08
CA PHE A 183 -2.19 0.32 10.69
C PHE A 183 -1.60 -0.66 11.72
N THR A 184 -1.49 -0.29 12.99
CA THR A 184 -0.94 -1.19 14.02
C THR A 184 -1.87 -2.35 14.33
N GLY A 185 -3.18 -2.14 14.27
CA GLY A 185 -4.17 -3.23 14.34
C GLY A 185 -3.96 -4.25 13.23
N SER A 186 -3.74 -3.80 11.99
CA SER A 186 -3.43 -4.70 10.88
C SER A 186 -2.10 -5.46 11.07
N LEU A 187 -1.06 -4.79 11.59
CA LEU A 187 0.22 -5.45 11.90
C LEU A 187 0.05 -6.50 13.01
N ALA A 188 -0.78 -6.23 14.02
CA ALA A 188 -1.07 -7.22 15.06
C ALA A 188 -1.66 -8.50 14.46
N VAL A 189 -2.60 -8.36 13.50
CA VAL A 189 -3.17 -9.50 12.77
C VAL A 189 -2.11 -10.21 11.93
N VAL A 190 -1.28 -9.45 11.20
CA VAL A 190 -0.21 -10.01 10.36
C VAL A 190 0.78 -10.82 11.20
N PHE A 191 1.26 -10.29 12.33
CA PHE A 191 2.20 -11.00 13.20
C PHE A 191 1.56 -12.16 13.99
N ALA A 192 0.23 -12.14 14.17
CA ALA A 192 -0.51 -13.29 14.68
C ALA A 192 -0.73 -14.38 13.61
N ALA A 193 -0.51 -14.10 12.32
CA ALA A 193 -0.77 -15.04 11.23
C ALA A 193 0.40 -16.01 10.98
N PRO A 194 0.12 -17.29 10.63
CA PRO A 194 1.17 -18.27 10.34
C PRO A 194 2.11 -17.91 9.18
N SER A 195 1.68 -17.04 8.27
CA SER A 195 2.46 -16.61 7.09
C SER A 195 3.82 -15.99 7.44
N VAL A 196 3.97 -15.48 8.66
CA VAL A 196 5.20 -14.84 9.15
C VAL A 196 5.89 -15.61 10.28
N TRP A 197 5.41 -16.81 10.66
CA TRP A 197 5.87 -17.58 11.83
C TRP A 197 7.22 -18.31 11.69
N TYR A 198 8.00 -18.02 10.63
CA TYR A 198 9.32 -18.64 10.44
C TYR A 198 10.40 -18.20 11.46
N PHE A 199 10.12 -17.18 12.28
CA PHE A 199 10.93 -16.73 13.42
C PHE A 199 10.24 -17.03 14.77
N PRO A 200 10.87 -16.85 15.94
CA PRO A 200 10.25 -17.17 17.24
C PRO A 200 9.55 -15.99 17.96
N VAL A 201 9.64 -14.74 17.49
CA VAL A 201 9.29 -13.53 18.27
C VAL A 201 7.92 -12.91 17.92
N GLN A 202 7.17 -13.46 16.96
CA GLN A 202 5.99 -12.80 16.38
C GLN A 202 4.81 -12.62 17.33
N PRO A 203 4.48 -13.54 18.27
CA PRO A 203 3.38 -13.30 19.20
C PRO A 203 3.60 -12.06 20.08
N LEU A 204 4.84 -11.79 20.49
CA LEU A 204 5.19 -10.59 21.25
C LEU A 204 5.09 -9.33 20.39
N ILE A 205 5.51 -9.39 19.12
CA ILE A 205 5.36 -8.28 18.18
C ILE A 205 3.87 -8.00 17.93
N ALA A 206 3.04 -9.02 17.75
CA ALA A 206 1.60 -8.88 17.58
C ALA A 206 0.95 -8.17 18.77
N LEU A 207 1.28 -8.60 19.99
CA LEU A 207 0.83 -7.94 21.23
C LEU A 207 1.33 -6.50 21.32
N GLY A 208 2.59 -6.24 20.97
CA GLY A 208 3.15 -4.89 20.94
C GLY A 208 2.44 -3.96 19.96
N CYS A 209 2.14 -4.44 18.75
CA CYS A 209 1.35 -3.71 17.75
C CYS A 209 -0.08 -3.43 18.25
N LEU A 210 -0.74 -4.44 18.85
CA LEU A 210 -2.07 -4.29 19.42
C LEU A 210 -2.09 -3.26 20.56
N ALA A 211 -1.15 -3.38 21.50
CA ALA A 211 -1.01 -2.44 22.61
C ALA A 211 -0.75 -1.02 22.11
N THR A 212 0.11 -0.86 21.10
CA THR A 212 0.37 0.44 20.46
C THR A 212 -0.90 1.05 19.87
N GLY A 213 -1.70 0.25 19.14
CA GLY A 213 -2.98 0.70 18.59
C GLY A 213 -4.00 1.11 19.65
N VAL A 214 -4.13 0.31 20.71
CA VAL A 214 -5.05 0.62 21.83
C VAL A 214 -4.62 1.87 22.57
N LEU A 215 -3.32 2.01 22.90
CA LEU A 215 -2.80 3.19 23.60
C LEU A 215 -2.90 4.46 22.74
N ALA A 216 -2.55 4.38 21.46
CA ALA A 216 -2.67 5.51 20.55
C ALA A 216 -4.14 5.92 20.35
N GLY A 217 -5.03 4.95 20.13
CA GLY A 217 -6.47 5.21 20.01
C GLY A 217 -7.08 5.79 21.28
N GLY A 218 -6.70 5.26 22.45
CA GLY A 218 -7.14 5.79 23.75
C GLY A 218 -6.65 7.22 23.98
N LEU A 219 -5.39 7.52 23.64
CA LEU A 219 -4.82 8.86 23.75
C LEU A 219 -5.53 9.85 22.80
N LEU A 220 -5.71 9.48 21.53
CA LEU A 220 -6.39 10.32 20.55
C LEU A 220 -7.85 10.56 20.94
N TRP A 221 -8.55 9.54 21.44
CA TRP A 221 -9.90 9.66 21.97
C TRP A 221 -9.97 10.60 23.17
N TRP A 222 -9.00 10.52 24.07
CA TRP A 222 -8.93 11.38 25.26
C TRP A 222 -8.63 12.83 24.91
N LEU A 223 -7.76 13.08 23.92
CA LEU A 223 -7.38 14.43 23.48
C LEU A 223 -8.48 15.12 22.65
N LYS A 224 -9.01 14.42 21.64
CA LYS A 224 -9.99 14.96 20.70
C LYS A 224 -10.91 13.83 20.19
N PRO A 225 -11.99 13.51 20.93
CA PRO A 225 -12.89 12.44 20.53
C PRO A 225 -13.62 12.80 19.22
N PRO A 226 -13.70 11.89 18.25
CA PRO A 226 -14.38 12.10 16.97
C PRO A 226 -15.91 11.95 17.09
N ALA A 227 -16.55 12.84 17.85
CA ALA A 227 -17.97 12.76 18.24
C ALA A 227 -18.99 13.00 17.10
N GLY A 228 -18.65 13.80 16.10
CA GLY A 228 -19.47 14.18 14.96
C GLY A 228 -19.34 13.27 13.74
N VAL A 229 -18.39 12.33 13.73
CA VAL A 229 -18.13 11.43 12.58
C VAL A 229 -19.37 10.67 12.10
N VAL A 230 -20.22 10.20 13.01
CA VAL A 230 -21.44 9.48 12.65
C VAL A 230 -22.45 10.41 11.96
N ALA A 231 -22.56 11.66 12.42
CA ALA A 231 -23.43 12.65 11.80
C ALA A 231 -22.90 13.04 10.41
N THR A 232 -21.60 13.29 10.28
CA THR A 232 -20.95 13.59 9.00
C THR A 232 -21.07 12.45 8.02
N ALA A 233 -20.87 11.20 8.45
CA ALA A 233 -21.01 10.03 7.58
C ALA A 233 -22.42 9.92 6.95
N ARG A 234 -23.46 10.40 7.65
CA ARG A 234 -24.85 10.42 7.14
C ARG A 234 -25.11 11.54 6.14
N SER A 235 -24.30 12.60 6.13
CA SER A 235 -24.43 13.72 5.20
C SER A 235 -23.51 13.61 3.97
N LEU A 236 -22.60 12.63 3.94
CA LEU A 236 -21.72 12.40 2.80
C LEU A 236 -22.51 12.11 1.52
N SER A 237 -22.02 12.65 0.41
CA SER A 237 -22.54 12.28 -0.91
C SER A 237 -22.30 10.79 -1.18
N PRO A 238 -23.17 10.13 -1.99
CA PRO A 238 -22.99 8.72 -2.33
C PRO A 238 -21.61 8.41 -2.94
N ASP A 239 -21.05 9.35 -3.70
CA ASP A 239 -19.73 9.20 -4.32
C ASP A 239 -18.61 9.14 -3.28
N ARG A 240 -18.66 9.99 -2.25
CA ARG A 240 -17.68 9.98 -1.14
C ARG A 240 -17.82 8.73 -0.29
N LEU A 241 -19.06 8.33 0.02
CA LEU A 241 -19.33 7.11 0.78
C LEU A 241 -18.78 5.87 0.05
N LEU A 242 -18.99 5.80 -1.27
CA LEU A 242 -18.46 4.72 -2.10
C LEU A 242 -16.92 4.72 -2.14
N ALA A 243 -16.28 5.90 -2.16
CA ALA A 243 -14.82 6.01 -2.08
C ALA A 243 -14.26 5.44 -0.77
N PHE A 244 -14.85 5.79 0.37
CA PHE A 244 -14.47 5.22 1.67
C PHE A 244 -14.71 3.70 1.74
N LEU A 245 -15.83 3.22 1.19
CA LEU A 245 -16.14 1.79 1.14
C LEU A 245 -15.10 1.02 0.32
N ILE A 246 -14.79 1.50 -0.89
CA ILE A 246 -13.78 0.90 -1.76
C ILE A 246 -12.41 0.95 -1.09
N GLY A 247 -12.00 2.10 -0.56
CA GLY A 247 -10.73 2.25 0.15
C GLY A 247 -10.58 1.30 1.33
N THR A 248 -11.62 1.18 2.16
CA THR A 248 -11.64 0.26 3.31
C THR A 248 -11.59 -1.20 2.84
N THR A 249 -12.33 -1.54 1.78
CA THR A 249 -12.34 -2.88 1.18
C THR A 249 -10.94 -3.23 0.64
N VAL A 250 -10.33 -2.33 -0.13
CA VAL A 250 -8.97 -2.47 -0.64
C VAL A 250 -7.98 -2.64 0.50
N PHE A 251 -8.11 -1.86 1.58
CA PHE A 251 -7.25 -1.99 2.76
C PHE A 251 -7.37 -3.38 3.40
N VAL A 252 -8.58 -3.79 3.79
CA VAL A 252 -8.81 -5.04 4.51
C VAL A 252 -8.40 -6.24 3.68
N PHE A 253 -8.93 -6.36 2.45
CA PHE A 253 -8.63 -7.50 1.59
C PHE A 253 -7.20 -7.45 1.04
N GLY A 254 -6.65 -6.25 0.83
CA GLY A 254 -5.26 -6.08 0.44
C GLY A 254 -4.29 -6.56 1.52
N VAL A 255 -4.50 -6.19 2.78
CA VAL A 255 -3.68 -6.67 3.92
C VAL A 255 -3.81 -8.18 4.05
N VAL A 256 -5.04 -8.70 4.01
CA VAL A 256 -5.28 -10.15 4.13
C VAL A 256 -4.58 -10.90 2.99
N GLY A 257 -4.76 -10.48 1.74
CA GLY A 257 -4.17 -11.16 0.58
C GLY A 257 -2.64 -11.03 0.51
N ALA A 258 -2.10 -9.86 0.83
CA ALA A 258 -0.67 -9.59 0.70
C ALA A 258 0.18 -10.09 1.87
N LEU A 259 -0.40 -10.20 3.08
CA LEU A 259 0.37 -10.44 4.30
C LEU A 259 -0.13 -11.62 5.15
N VAL A 260 -1.40 -12.00 5.07
CA VAL A 260 -1.99 -13.06 5.92
C VAL A 260 -2.14 -14.37 5.17
N LEU A 261 -2.82 -14.36 4.02
CA LEU A 261 -3.12 -15.53 3.21
C LEU A 261 -2.15 -15.65 2.03
N VAL A 262 -0.86 -15.72 2.36
CA VAL A 262 0.19 -15.67 1.35
C VAL A 262 0.63 -17.08 0.92
N PRO A 263 0.73 -17.37 -0.39
CA PRO A 263 1.24 -18.66 -0.86
C PRO A 263 2.67 -18.93 -0.38
N ARG A 264 2.99 -20.22 -0.15
CA ARG A 264 4.35 -20.66 0.18
C ARG A 264 5.35 -20.22 -0.91
N GLY A 265 6.53 -19.80 -0.49
CA GLY A 265 7.58 -19.29 -1.38
C GLY A 265 7.45 -17.81 -1.75
N THR A 266 6.41 -17.13 -1.27
CA THR A 266 6.30 -15.67 -1.43
C THR A 266 7.24 -14.96 -0.45
N ASN A 267 7.90 -13.91 -0.91
CA ASN A 267 8.67 -13.02 -0.04
C ASN A 267 7.74 -12.11 0.79
N VAL A 268 7.13 -12.66 1.84
CA VAL A 268 6.22 -11.94 2.75
C VAL A 268 6.94 -10.75 3.41
N TRP A 269 8.23 -10.88 3.69
CA TRP A 269 9.02 -9.79 4.28
C TRP A 269 9.16 -8.60 3.33
N GLY A 270 9.34 -8.84 2.03
CA GLY A 270 9.31 -7.79 1.03
C GLY A 270 7.97 -7.05 0.98
N HIS A 271 6.85 -7.77 1.07
CA HIS A 271 5.52 -7.15 1.17
C HIS A 271 5.37 -6.33 2.45
N LEU A 272 5.77 -6.89 3.59
CA LEU A 272 5.68 -6.24 4.89
C LEU A 272 6.54 -4.97 4.94
N THR A 273 7.75 -5.00 4.40
CA THR A 273 8.63 -3.83 4.31
C THR A 273 8.01 -2.75 3.44
N GLY A 274 7.48 -3.11 2.27
CA GLY A 274 6.74 -2.20 1.41
C GLY A 274 5.58 -1.55 2.18
N TYR A 275 4.72 -2.36 2.79
CA TYR A 275 3.57 -1.92 3.58
C TYR A 275 3.95 -0.96 4.72
N VAL A 276 4.97 -1.31 5.51
CA VAL A 276 5.45 -0.47 6.61
C VAL A 276 6.05 0.84 6.08
N ALA A 277 6.88 0.80 5.04
CA ALA A 277 7.45 2.02 4.44
C ALA A 277 6.35 2.92 3.85
N GLY A 278 5.36 2.32 3.21
CA GLY A 278 4.19 2.99 2.64
C GLY A 278 3.32 3.69 3.67
N PHE A 279 3.31 3.22 4.91
CA PHE A 279 2.66 3.92 6.03
C PHE A 279 3.57 4.96 6.67
N LEU A 280 4.82 4.61 6.98
CA LEU A 280 5.72 5.47 7.76
C LEU A 280 6.10 6.75 7.01
N LEU A 281 6.36 6.67 5.70
CA LEU A 281 6.72 7.86 4.91
C LEU A 281 5.66 8.96 4.96
N PRO A 282 4.37 8.70 4.66
CA PRO A 282 3.35 9.73 4.76
C PRO A 282 3.01 10.10 6.21
N TYR A 283 2.98 9.13 7.13
CA TYR A 283 2.64 9.38 8.52
C TYR A 283 3.67 10.29 9.19
N LEU A 284 4.96 9.98 9.08
CA LEU A 284 6.01 10.82 9.66
C LEU A 284 6.16 12.15 8.91
N GLY A 285 6.09 12.12 7.57
CA GLY A 285 6.36 13.29 6.73
C GLY A 285 5.25 14.34 6.74
N TYR A 286 3.98 13.92 6.79
CA TYR A 286 2.83 14.81 6.58
C TYR A 286 1.81 14.80 7.71
N VAL A 287 1.82 13.80 8.60
CA VAL A 287 0.94 13.79 9.78
C VAL A 287 1.69 14.31 11.01
N ILE A 288 2.78 13.64 11.40
CA ILE A 288 3.54 13.99 12.62
C ILE A 288 4.46 15.19 12.40
N GLY A 289 5.19 15.24 11.28
CA GLY A 289 6.17 16.30 11.00
C GLY A 289 5.61 17.72 11.12
N PRO A 290 4.45 18.04 10.50
CA PRO A 290 3.81 19.35 10.64
C PRO A 290 3.37 19.66 12.08
N ALA A 291 2.80 18.69 12.81
CA ALA A 291 2.34 18.87 14.19
C ALA A 291 3.50 19.23 15.16
N LEU A 292 4.70 18.73 14.89
CA LEU A 292 5.90 19.08 15.67
C LEU A 292 6.44 20.48 15.33
N ARG A 293 6.14 21.01 14.15
CA ARG A 293 6.59 22.34 13.70
C ARG A 293 5.62 23.45 14.11
N SER A 294 4.32 23.17 14.23
CA SER A 294 3.31 24.13 14.67
C SER A 294 3.37 24.46 16.17
N ASN A 295 4.09 23.65 16.96
CA ASN A 295 4.31 23.87 18.40
C ASN A 295 5.64 24.60 18.71
N ARG A 296 6.29 25.20 17.71
CA ARG A 296 7.43 26.10 17.86
C ARG A 296 7.06 27.50 17.37
#